data_AF-A0A7R7VP83-F1
#
_entry.id   AF-A0A7R7VP83-F1
#
_cell.length_a   1.000
_cell.length_b   1.000
_cell.length_c   1.000
_cell.angle_alpha   90.00
_cell.angle_beta   90.00
_cell.angle_gamma   90.00
#
_symmetry.space_group_name_H-M   'P 1'
#
loop_
_entity.id
_entity.type
_entity.pdbx_description
1 polymer ?
#
loop_
_entity_poly.entity_id
_entity_poly.type
_entity_poly.pdbx_seq_one_letter_code
_entity_poly.pdbx_strand_id
1 'polypeptide(L)'
;MHETLQVDNGFPFLTILRTPDQQEIDKWGTESPIENFETGFLGRSEDELRRFYRQWLAETPGSSQGDVNENMMAVLDERSAIDSTMILYWGMKNRHWDDYCEFQPDKPITGNGRLCEDGYIWWKWRVPFKHAFELFLTAEHCDTEVVELFCRPE
;
A
#
# COMPACT_ATOMS: atom_id res chain seq x y z
N MET A 1 -9.96 -17.59 23.44
CA MET A 1 -11.17 -17.76 22.60
C MET A 1 -10.92 -16.87 21.40
N HIS A 2 -10.45 -17.45 20.29
CA HIS A 2 -10.13 -16.68 19.09
C HIS A 2 -11.45 -16.41 18.37
N GLU A 3 -11.95 -15.18 18.49
CA GLU A 3 -12.94 -14.68 17.54
C GLU A 3 -12.24 -14.50 16.20
N THR A 4 -12.41 -15.47 15.32
CA THR A 4 -12.17 -15.27 13.90
C THR A 4 -13.21 -14.24 13.45
N LEU A 5 -12.77 -13.01 13.18
CA LEU A 5 -13.60 -12.00 12.51
C LEU A 5 -13.85 -12.50 11.08
N GLN A 6 -14.79 -13.43 10.91
CA GLN A 6 -15.40 -13.71 9.62
C GLN A 6 -16.31 -12.52 9.32
N VAL A 7 -15.78 -11.57 8.55
CA VAL A 7 -16.61 -10.56 7.91
C VAL A 7 -17.35 -11.28 6.78
N ASP A 8 -18.52 -11.83 7.08
CA ASP A 8 -19.36 -12.64 6.17
C ASP A 8 -19.81 -11.93 4.88
N ASN A 9 -19.36 -10.69 4.64
CA ASN A 9 -19.62 -9.89 3.44
C ASN A 9 -18.48 -8.90 3.13
N GLY A 10 -17.24 -9.21 3.50
CA GLY A 10 -16.09 -8.34 3.22
C GLY A 10 -15.73 -8.38 1.74
N PHE A 11 -15.74 -7.23 1.06
CA PHE A 11 -15.18 -7.12 -0.29
C PHE A 11 -13.65 -7.28 -0.19
N PRO A 12 -13.02 -8.25 -0.89
CA PRO A 12 -11.58 -8.38 -0.90
C PRO A 12 -10.97 -7.20 -1.68
N PHE A 13 -10.49 -6.20 -0.95
CA PHE A 13 -9.89 -4.99 -1.55
C PHE A 13 -8.37 -5.10 -1.75
N LEU A 14 -7.76 -6.19 -1.27
CA LEU A 14 -6.33 -6.48 -1.41
C LEU A 14 -6.14 -7.74 -2.24
N THR A 15 -5.11 -7.74 -3.08
CA THR A 15 -4.63 -8.92 -3.80
C THR A 15 -3.24 -9.28 -3.28
N ILE A 16 -2.95 -10.58 -3.12
CA ILE A 16 -1.68 -11.04 -2.59
C ILE A 16 -0.72 -11.44 -3.73
N LEU A 17 0.43 -10.78 -3.75
CA LEU A 17 1.63 -11.26 -4.44
C LEU A 17 2.46 -12.08 -3.45
N ARG A 18 2.61 -13.38 -3.71
CA ARG A 18 3.33 -14.30 -2.82
C ARG A 18 4.81 -14.37 -3.15
N THR A 19 5.14 -14.32 -4.44
CA THR A 19 6.52 -14.43 -4.94
C THR A 19 6.78 -13.44 -6.08
N PRO A 20 8.06 -13.04 -6.32
CA PRO A 20 8.41 -12.12 -7.40
C PRO A 20 8.14 -12.63 -8.82
N ASP A 21 8.06 -13.94 -9.01
CA ASP A 21 7.84 -14.61 -10.30
C ASP A 21 6.36 -14.88 -10.60
N GLN A 22 5.45 -14.44 -9.72
CA GLN A 22 4.01 -14.62 -9.88
C GLN A 22 3.49 -13.80 -11.08
N GLN A 23 2.99 -14.50 -12.10
CA GLN A 23 2.52 -13.89 -13.36
C GLN A 23 1.07 -13.40 -13.32
N GLU A 24 0.28 -13.92 -12.38
CA GLU A 24 -1.15 -13.63 -12.26
C GLU A 24 -1.51 -13.34 -10.81
N ILE A 25 -2.49 -12.47 -10.62
CA ILE A 25 -3.05 -12.13 -9.30
C ILE A 25 -4.56 -12.32 -9.32
N ASP A 26 -5.15 -12.37 -8.13
CA ASP A 26 -6.60 -12.36 -7.98
C ASP A 26 -7.11 -10.97 -8.40
N LYS A 27 -7.70 -10.89 -9.61
CA LYS A 27 -8.07 -9.62 -10.24
C LYS A 27 -9.08 -8.81 -9.42
N TRP A 28 -9.86 -9.50 -8.61
CA TRP A 28 -10.93 -8.93 -7.79
C TRP A 28 -10.60 -9.02 -6.29
N GLY A 29 -9.32 -9.16 -5.94
CA GLY A 29 -8.84 -9.35 -4.58
C GLY A 29 -8.82 -10.81 -4.13
N THR A 30 -7.94 -11.11 -3.18
CA THR A 30 -7.74 -12.46 -2.65
C THR A 30 -8.82 -12.81 -1.65
N GLU A 31 -9.58 -13.87 -1.92
CA GLU A 31 -10.65 -14.34 -1.04
C GLU A 31 -10.13 -14.99 0.25
N SER A 32 -10.92 -14.88 1.32
CA SER A 32 -10.65 -15.57 2.58
C SER A 32 -11.39 -16.92 2.65
N PRO A 33 -10.86 -17.93 3.35
CA PRO A 33 -9.61 -17.90 4.12
C PRO A 33 -8.37 -18.02 3.22
N ILE A 34 -7.31 -17.28 3.57
CA ILE A 34 -6.02 -17.38 2.89
C ILE A 34 -5.25 -18.55 3.50
N GLU A 35 -4.88 -19.53 2.67
CA GLU A 35 -4.03 -20.65 3.09
C GLU A 35 -2.61 -20.18 3.44
N ASN A 36 -1.91 -20.92 4.31
CA ASN A 36 -0.50 -20.65 4.58
C ASN A 36 0.32 -20.77 3.28
N PHE A 37 1.21 -19.80 3.04
CA PHE A 37 2.09 -19.79 1.88
C PHE A 37 3.51 -19.35 2.27
N GLU A 38 4.50 -19.77 1.48
CA GLU A 38 5.85 -19.24 1.58
C GLU A 38 5.96 -17.96 0.74
N THR A 39 6.57 -16.92 1.32
CA THR A 39 6.80 -15.65 0.64
C THR A 39 8.19 -15.60 0.00
N GLY A 40 8.25 -15.17 -1.26
CA GLY A 40 9.50 -14.88 -1.96
C GLY A 40 10.10 -13.50 -1.60
N PHE A 41 9.44 -12.76 -0.70
CA PHE A 41 9.81 -11.40 -0.30
C PHE A 41 10.52 -11.34 1.07
N LEU A 42 10.81 -12.48 1.70
CA LEU A 42 11.45 -12.51 3.00
C LEU A 42 12.82 -11.80 2.97
N GLY A 43 13.06 -10.92 3.94
CA GLY A 43 14.31 -10.16 4.06
C GLY A 43 14.49 -9.01 3.06
N ARG A 44 13.51 -8.77 2.17
CA ARG A 44 13.52 -7.60 1.28
C ARG A 44 13.32 -6.32 2.06
N SER A 45 14.14 -5.33 1.74
CA SER A 45 13.96 -3.96 2.22
C SER A 45 12.75 -3.29 1.58
N GLU A 46 12.25 -2.24 2.23
CA GLU A 46 11.15 -1.43 1.71
C GLU A 46 11.44 -0.83 0.32
N ASP A 47 12.68 -0.39 0.09
CA ASP A 47 13.12 0.15 -1.20
C ASP A 47 13.10 -0.95 -2.29
N GLU A 48 13.47 -2.19 -1.95
CA GLU A 48 13.37 -3.33 -2.88
C GLU A 48 11.91 -3.68 -3.19
N LEU A 49 11.02 -3.67 -2.19
CA LEU A 49 9.60 -3.97 -2.39
C LEU A 49 8.93 -2.93 -3.30
N ARG A 50 9.20 -1.63 -3.09
CA ARG A 50 8.71 -0.57 -3.97
C ARG A 50 9.21 -0.73 -5.40
N ARG A 51 10.51 -0.98 -5.57
CA ARG A 51 11.12 -1.18 -6.88
C ARG A 51 10.50 -2.38 -7.60
N PHE A 52 10.32 -3.49 -6.89
CA PHE A 52 9.63 -4.66 -7.40
C PHE A 52 8.19 -4.32 -7.81
N TYR A 53 7.42 -3.65 -6.95
CA TYR A 53 6.04 -3.31 -7.24
C TYR A 53 5.90 -2.43 -8.50
N ARG A 54 6.77 -1.44 -8.64
CA ARG A 54 6.85 -0.59 -9.85
C ARG A 54 7.22 -1.38 -11.10
N GLN A 55 8.21 -2.26 -11.00
CA GLN A 55 8.62 -3.11 -12.11
C GLN A 55 7.48 -4.06 -12.51
N TRP A 56 6.84 -4.70 -11.54
CA TRP A 56 5.72 -5.61 -11.76
C TRP A 56 4.55 -4.90 -12.46
N LEU A 57 4.18 -3.68 -12.04
CA LEU A 57 3.17 -2.87 -12.74
C LEU A 57 3.57 -2.49 -14.17
N ALA A 58 4.86 -2.23 -14.42
CA ALA A 58 5.33 -1.87 -15.76
C ALA A 58 5.41 -3.08 -16.72
N GLU A 59 5.70 -4.26 -16.20
CA GLU A 59 5.94 -5.47 -16.99
C GLU A 59 4.69 -6.37 -17.13
N THR A 60 3.77 -6.32 -16.17
CA THR A 60 2.55 -7.14 -16.20
C THR A 60 1.56 -6.57 -17.22
N PRO A 61 0.98 -7.37 -18.11
CA PRO A 61 -0.08 -6.89 -19.00
C PRO A 61 -1.28 -6.36 -18.20
N GLY A 62 -1.88 -5.24 -18.60
CA GLY A 62 -3.02 -4.65 -17.86
C GLY A 62 -4.18 -5.63 -17.60
N SER A 63 -4.42 -6.58 -18.52
CA SER A 63 -5.43 -7.65 -18.32
C SER A 63 -5.11 -8.62 -17.17
N SER A 64 -3.85 -8.67 -16.73
CA SER A 64 -3.34 -9.49 -15.63
C SER A 64 -3.09 -8.69 -14.35
N GLN A 65 -3.17 -7.35 -14.41
CA GLN A 65 -3.00 -6.47 -13.25
C GLN A 65 -4.27 -6.28 -12.40
N GLY A 66 -5.44 -6.73 -12.87
CA GLY A 66 -6.71 -6.45 -12.19
C GLY A 66 -6.91 -4.94 -11.97
N ASP A 67 -7.52 -4.58 -10.83
CA ASP A 67 -7.71 -3.18 -10.40
C ASP A 67 -6.62 -2.72 -9.41
N VAL A 68 -5.37 -3.17 -9.58
CA VAL A 68 -4.26 -2.74 -8.71
C VAL A 68 -3.94 -1.25 -8.93
N ASN A 69 -4.04 -0.46 -7.85
CA ASN A 69 -3.79 0.97 -7.88
C ASN A 69 -2.29 1.29 -7.77
N GLU A 70 -1.70 1.91 -8.81
CA GLU A 70 -0.26 2.23 -8.87
C GLU A 70 0.28 3.10 -7.72
N ASN A 71 -0.59 3.76 -6.97
CA ASN A 71 -0.25 4.65 -5.88
C ASN A 71 -0.39 3.98 -4.51
N MET A 72 -0.84 2.72 -4.45
CA MET A 72 -1.11 2.02 -3.19
C MET A 72 -0.41 0.67 -3.13
N MET A 73 0.26 0.41 -2.02
CA MET A 73 0.89 -0.88 -1.74
C MET A 73 0.66 -1.24 -0.27
N ALA A 74 0.42 -2.52 0.01
CA ALA A 74 0.37 -3.02 1.38
C ALA A 74 1.49 -4.04 1.61
N VAL A 75 2.10 -4.03 2.79
CA VAL A 75 3.13 -4.98 3.20
C VAL A 75 2.73 -5.63 4.51
N LEU A 76 2.83 -6.96 4.55
CA LEU A 76 2.74 -7.75 5.76
C LEU A 76 4.15 -8.03 6.28
N ASP A 77 4.40 -7.68 7.53
CA ASP A 77 5.67 -7.96 8.21
C ASP A 77 5.48 -8.92 9.39
N GLU A 78 6.56 -9.23 10.10
CA GLU A 78 6.56 -10.18 11.23
C GLU A 78 5.55 -9.81 12.33
N ARG A 79 5.22 -8.51 12.43
CA ARG A 79 4.25 -7.99 13.40
C ARG A 79 2.82 -8.03 12.90
N SER A 80 2.59 -8.16 11.60
CA SER A 80 1.25 -8.09 11.01
C SER A 80 0.29 -9.12 11.59
N ALA A 81 0.75 -10.37 11.73
CA ALA A 81 -0.06 -11.44 12.30
C ALA A 81 -0.31 -11.26 13.81
N ILE A 82 0.71 -10.78 14.56
CA ILE A 82 0.65 -10.61 16.01
C ILE A 82 -0.27 -9.44 16.37
N ASP A 83 -0.08 -8.30 15.70
CA ASP A 83 -0.75 -7.05 16.01
C ASP A 83 -2.08 -6.90 15.27
N SER A 84 -2.43 -7.83 14.37
CA SER A 84 -3.56 -7.70 13.45
C SER A 84 -3.50 -6.41 12.61
N THR A 85 -2.31 -6.12 12.06
CA THR A 85 -2.03 -4.89 11.30
C THR A 85 -1.36 -5.16 9.96
N MET A 86 -1.36 -4.18 9.07
CA MET A 86 -0.50 -4.12 7.89
C MET A 86 0.23 -2.77 7.82
N ILE A 87 1.26 -2.69 7.00
CA ILE A 87 1.82 -1.39 6.59
C ILE A 87 1.16 -1.01 5.26
N LEU A 88 0.38 0.06 5.26
CA LEU A 88 -0.19 0.64 4.04
C LEU A 88 0.70 1.79 3.56
N TYR A 89 1.05 1.76 2.28
CA TYR A 89 1.81 2.79 1.58
C TYR A 89 0.90 3.53 0.61
N TRP A 90 1.00 4.85 0.61
CA TRP A 90 0.41 5.72 -0.39
C TRP A 90 1.50 6.55 -1.05
N GLY A 91 1.48 6.61 -2.39
CA GLY A 91 2.50 7.21 -3.23
C GLY A 91 1.95 8.35 -4.06
N MET A 92 2.69 9.44 -4.13
CA MET A 92 2.42 10.57 -5.02
C MET A 92 3.63 10.83 -5.91
N LYS A 93 3.43 11.03 -7.23
CA LYS A 93 4.52 11.45 -8.13
C LYS A 93 5.08 12.79 -7.65
N ASN A 94 6.41 12.94 -7.60
CA ASN A 94 7.04 14.19 -7.10
C ASN A 94 6.51 15.42 -7.84
N ARG A 95 6.29 15.33 -9.15
CA ARG A 95 5.70 16.43 -9.94
C ARG A 95 4.34 16.91 -9.41
N HIS A 96 3.48 16.01 -8.91
CA HIS A 96 2.17 16.40 -8.38
C HIS A 96 2.32 17.10 -7.02
N TRP A 97 3.35 16.73 -6.25
CA TRP A 97 3.73 17.44 -5.04
C TRP A 97 4.26 18.84 -5.36
N ASP A 98 5.12 18.95 -6.38
CA ASP A 98 5.64 20.24 -6.86
C ASP A 98 4.49 21.16 -7.32
N ASP A 99 3.53 20.62 -8.09
CA ASP A 99 2.31 21.34 -8.51
C ASP A 99 1.48 21.79 -7.29
N TYR A 100 1.28 20.90 -6.30
CA TYR A 100 0.59 21.23 -5.05
C TYR A 100 1.31 22.34 -4.26
N CYS A 101 2.63 22.37 -4.32
CA CYS A 101 3.47 23.35 -3.65
C CYS A 101 3.82 24.57 -4.51
N GLU A 102 3.19 24.79 -5.67
CA GLU A 102 3.53 25.88 -6.60
C GLU A 102 3.58 27.24 -5.88
N PHE A 103 2.62 27.51 -5.00
CA PHE A 103 2.53 28.75 -4.23
C PHE A 103 3.33 28.72 -2.91
N GLN A 104 3.96 27.61 -2.57
CA GLN A 104 4.78 27.38 -1.38
C GLN A 104 5.98 26.46 -1.71
N PRO A 105 6.92 26.89 -2.57
CA PRO A 105 7.97 26.02 -3.11
C PRO A 105 8.93 25.45 -2.05
N ASP A 106 9.02 26.10 -0.90
CA ASP A 106 9.84 25.66 0.24
C ASP A 106 9.08 24.73 1.20
N LYS A 107 7.84 24.34 0.88
CA LYS A 107 7.04 23.44 1.72
C LYS A 107 7.71 22.06 1.77
N PRO A 108 8.18 21.61 2.94
CA PRO A 108 8.81 20.30 3.07
C PRO A 108 7.78 19.19 2.87
N ILE A 109 8.24 18.03 2.41
CA ILE A 109 7.43 16.80 2.41
C ILE A 109 6.92 16.55 3.82
N THR A 110 5.62 16.33 3.95
CA THR A 110 4.95 16.28 5.25
C THR A 110 5.13 14.93 5.92
N GLY A 111 5.24 14.96 7.24
CA GLY A 111 5.23 13.74 8.05
C GLY A 111 6.40 12.80 7.78
N ASN A 112 6.08 11.54 7.51
CA ASN A 112 7.03 10.48 7.21
C ASN A 112 7.21 10.24 5.70
N GLY A 113 6.71 11.15 4.86
CA GLY A 113 6.87 11.06 3.42
C GLY A 113 8.35 11.08 3.02
N ARG A 114 8.74 10.17 2.13
CA ARG A 114 10.11 10.09 1.60
C ARG A 114 10.10 10.06 0.07
N LEU A 115 10.83 11.00 -0.54
CA LEU A 115 11.14 10.93 -1.97
C LEU A 115 12.05 9.71 -2.24
N CYS A 116 11.59 8.84 -3.13
CA CYS A 116 12.25 7.59 -3.47
C CYS A 116 12.78 7.61 -4.92
N GLU A 117 13.66 6.66 -5.25
CA GLU A 117 14.32 6.57 -6.56
C GLU A 117 13.34 6.35 -7.73
N ASP A 118 12.13 5.86 -7.44
CA ASP A 118 11.07 5.66 -8.43
C ASP A 118 10.36 6.97 -8.85
N GLY A 119 10.77 8.11 -8.28
CA GLY A 119 10.19 9.43 -8.57
C GLY A 119 8.89 9.70 -7.80
N TYR A 120 8.55 8.84 -6.83
CA TYR A 120 7.40 9.03 -5.95
C TYR A 120 7.84 9.43 -4.55
N ILE A 121 6.99 10.22 -3.91
CA ILE A 121 7.01 10.42 -2.48
C ILE A 121 6.08 9.37 -1.88
N TRP A 122 6.59 8.59 -0.94
CA TRP A 122 5.84 7.53 -0.28
C TRP A 122 5.63 7.85 1.20
N TRP A 123 4.38 7.82 1.63
CA TRP A 123 3.97 7.81 3.02
C TRP A 123 3.59 6.40 3.42
N LYS A 124 3.71 6.09 4.71
CA LYS A 124 3.35 4.76 5.23
C LYS A 124 2.72 4.82 6.60
N TRP A 125 1.76 3.94 6.86
CA TRP A 125 1.12 3.83 8.17
C TRP A 125 0.97 2.36 8.55
N ARG A 126 1.23 2.05 9.82
CA ARG A 126 0.80 0.77 10.37
C ARG A 126 -0.67 0.89 10.77
N VAL A 127 -1.52 0.14 10.09
CA VAL A 127 -2.97 0.19 10.27
C VAL A 127 -3.52 -1.16 10.71
N PRO A 128 -4.45 -1.19 11.68
CA PRO A 128 -5.21 -2.40 11.96
C PRO A 128 -5.97 -2.85 10.71
N PHE A 129 -6.05 -4.17 10.47
CA PHE A 129 -6.74 -4.72 9.28
C PHE A 129 -8.15 -4.14 9.09
N LYS A 130 -8.90 -3.99 10.20
CA LYS A 130 -10.27 -3.45 10.21
C LYS A 130 -10.40 -2.00 9.70
N HIS A 131 -9.33 -1.21 9.69
CA HIS A 131 -9.34 0.19 9.24
C HIS A 131 -8.60 0.40 7.91
N ALA A 132 -8.00 -0.65 7.35
CA ALA A 132 -7.17 -0.53 6.16
C ALA A 132 -7.97 -0.07 4.93
N PHE A 133 -9.20 -0.54 4.76
CA PHE A 133 -10.08 -0.11 3.67
C PHE A 133 -10.53 1.35 3.82
N GLU A 134 -10.84 1.80 5.03
CA GLU A 134 -11.22 3.18 5.31
C GLU A 134 -10.06 4.15 5.01
N LEU A 135 -8.84 3.78 5.41
CA LEU A 135 -7.66 4.56 5.08
C LEU A 135 -7.37 4.55 3.58
N PHE A 136 -7.55 3.41 2.90
CA PHE A 136 -7.42 3.32 1.45
C PHE A 136 -8.34 4.32 0.73
N LEU A 137 -9.64 4.28 1.02
CA LEU A 137 -10.62 5.19 0.41
C LEU A 137 -10.27 6.65 0.68
N THR A 138 -9.86 6.94 1.92
CA THR A 138 -9.50 8.29 2.34
C THR A 138 -8.25 8.79 1.62
N ALA A 139 -7.18 7.99 1.55
CA ALA A 139 -5.94 8.39 0.88
C ALA A 139 -6.11 8.48 -0.65
N GLU A 140 -6.97 7.65 -1.25
CA GLU A 140 -7.24 7.67 -2.69
C GLU A 140 -8.09 8.87 -3.11
N HIS A 141 -9.10 9.24 -2.32
CA HIS A 141 -10.11 10.23 -2.71
C HIS A 141 -9.94 11.60 -2.05
N CYS A 142 -9.05 11.74 -1.07
CA CYS A 142 -8.82 13.01 -0.42
C CYS A 142 -7.52 13.67 -0.88
N ASP A 143 -7.52 15.00 -0.82
CA ASP A 143 -6.35 15.81 -1.17
C ASP A 143 -5.20 15.60 -0.18
N THR A 144 -4.01 16.06 -0.58
CA THR A 144 -2.75 16.03 0.17
C THR A 144 -2.90 16.52 1.63
N GLU A 145 -3.84 17.42 1.91
CA GLU A 145 -4.15 17.90 3.27
C GLU A 145 -4.56 16.77 4.24
N VAL A 146 -5.23 15.74 3.73
CA VAL A 146 -5.66 14.61 4.56
C VAL A 146 -4.48 13.70 4.91
N VAL A 147 -3.52 13.56 4.00
CA VAL A 147 -2.24 12.89 4.28
C VAL A 147 -1.47 13.64 5.36
N GLU A 148 -1.51 14.98 5.35
CA GLU A 148 -0.91 15.79 6.43
C GLU A 148 -1.57 15.53 7.78
N LEU A 149 -2.90 15.36 7.83
CA LEU A 149 -3.61 15.03 9.07
C LEU A 149 -3.15 13.70 9.67
N PHE A 150 -3.02 12.65 8.85
CA PHE A 150 -2.53 11.34 9.28
C PHE A 150 -1.05 11.30 9.66
N CYS A 151 -0.32 12.37 9.35
CA CYS A 151 1.10 12.50 9.67
C CYS A 151 1.35 13.30 10.95
N ARG A 152 0.31 13.87 11.58
CA ARG A 152 0.45 14.64 12.82
C ARG A 152 0.75 13.70 14.00
N PRO A 153 1.61 14.11 14.94
CA PRO A 153 1.69 13.45 16.24
C PRO A 153 0.33 13.45 16.93
N GLU A 154 0.01 12.37 17.64
CA GLU A 154 -1.16 12.30 18.53
C GLU A 154 -1.00 13.23 19.75
#